data_AF-A0A2G6JNK0-F1
#
_entry.id   AF-A0A2G6JNK0-F1
#
_cell.length_a   1.000
_cell.length_b   1.000
_cell.length_c   1.000
_cell.angle_alpha   90.00
_cell.angle_beta   90.00
_cell.angle_gamma   90.00
#
_symmetry.space_group_name_H-M   'P 1'
#
loop_
_entity.id
_entity.type
_entity.pdbx_description
1 polymer ?
#
loop_
_entity_poly.entity_id
_entity_poly.type
_entity_poly.pdbx_seq_one_letter_code
_entity_poly.pdbx_strand_id
1 'polypeptide(L)'
;MKKILLLVSVCCLSGCVSQLKTEDAPPEKVHIESMSPAVVAELNKLEKAHVAEKEALLEKEQAMLQRQVVQVESHPNGLDPLSEAVAQMAVQMNVGLQQNRVKRFPVAVVPFTNLHNQRRVGRFGERLEQAFIYQLQQHGYNVVDYRAAGLTTSAKEPLSKQNLSALRVRYKIYFLVTGTYAQHSDGMVINARVIDTTTRQVLATGQSHVANARLEGGIPGYNPLDALNKGMIIENRGGPVGK
;
A
#
# COMPACT_ATOMS: atom_id res chain seq x y z
N MET A 1 79.83 -1.60 -18.31
CA MET A 1 79.27 -2.94 -18.58
C MET A 1 77.78 -2.78 -18.88
N LYS A 2 77.28 -3.59 -19.82
CA LYS A 2 75.89 -3.73 -20.35
C LYS A 2 74.82 -3.52 -19.25
N LYS A 3 73.62 -2.97 -19.51
CA LYS A 3 72.60 -3.48 -20.44
C LYS A 3 71.55 -2.41 -20.81
N ILE A 4 71.12 -2.51 -22.06
CA ILE A 4 69.87 -2.02 -22.67
C ILE A 4 68.68 -2.82 -22.12
N LEU A 5 67.54 -2.17 -21.85
CA LEU A 5 66.22 -2.78 -22.05
C LEU A 5 65.13 -1.71 -22.28
N LEU A 6 64.52 -1.78 -23.46
CA LEU A 6 63.24 -1.18 -23.88
C LEU A 6 62.07 -1.60 -22.96
N LEU A 7 61.06 -0.74 -22.76
CA LEU A 7 59.68 -0.94 -23.29
C LEU A 7 58.71 0.20 -22.87
N VAL A 8 58.16 0.89 -23.88
CA VAL A 8 56.73 1.24 -24.11
C VAL A 8 55.92 2.04 -23.07
N SER A 9 55.63 3.29 -23.48
CA SER A 9 54.30 3.92 -23.63
C SER A 9 53.18 3.60 -22.63
N VAL A 10 52.59 4.65 -22.03
CA VAL A 10 51.20 5.08 -22.29
C VAL A 10 50.87 6.31 -21.41
N CYS A 11 50.34 7.35 -22.07
CA CYS A 11 49.73 8.53 -21.47
C CYS A 11 48.66 8.19 -20.43
N CYS A 12 48.65 8.90 -19.29
CA CYS A 12 47.42 9.29 -18.59
C CYS A 12 47.72 10.33 -17.50
N LEU A 13 47.37 11.59 -17.81
CA LEU A 13 46.77 12.60 -16.93
C LEU A 13 46.84 12.33 -15.41
N SER A 14 47.78 13.00 -14.72
CA SER A 14 47.63 13.34 -13.30
C SER A 14 47.52 14.86 -13.20
N GLY A 15 46.29 15.32 -12.93
CA GLY A 15 46.00 16.71 -12.64
C GLY A 15 46.68 17.14 -11.34
N CYS A 16 47.46 18.21 -11.40
CA CYS A 16 47.79 19.00 -10.22
C CYS A 16 46.60 19.91 -9.92
N VAL A 17 46.02 19.69 -8.74
CA VAL A 17 45.11 20.61 -8.07
C VAL A 17 45.82 21.95 -7.88
N SER A 18 45.30 23.00 -8.49
CA SER A 18 45.66 24.38 -8.18
C SER A 18 44.35 25.16 -8.05
N GLN A 19 43.92 25.32 -6.80
CA GLN A 19 42.85 26.21 -6.41
C GLN A 19 43.29 27.65 -6.70
N LEU A 20 42.86 28.19 -7.84
CA LEU A 20 42.75 29.63 -8.02
C LEU A 20 41.43 30.07 -7.40
N LYS A 21 41.53 30.95 -6.40
CA LYS A 21 40.45 31.77 -5.88
C LYS A 21 39.71 32.41 -7.05
N THR A 22 38.47 32.00 -7.29
CA THR A 22 37.48 32.85 -7.96
C THR A 22 36.62 33.46 -6.87
N GLU A 23 36.77 34.77 -6.71
CA GLU A 23 35.86 35.61 -5.96
C GLU A 23 34.43 35.42 -6.50
N ASP A 24 33.47 35.34 -5.59
CA ASP A 24 32.03 35.37 -5.87
C ASP A 24 31.66 36.70 -6.55
N ALA A 25 31.82 36.76 -7.87
CA ALA A 25 31.17 37.77 -8.68
C ALA A 25 29.66 37.44 -8.72
N PRO A 26 28.76 38.40 -8.44
CA PRO A 26 27.33 38.19 -8.62
C PRO A 26 27.07 37.78 -10.07
N PRO A 27 26.11 36.88 -10.35
CA PRO A 27 25.85 36.41 -11.70
C PRO A 27 25.60 37.62 -12.60
N GLU A 28 26.51 37.84 -13.54
CA GLU A 28 26.38 38.90 -14.51
C GLU A 28 25.07 38.65 -15.27
N LYS A 29 24.15 39.62 -15.24
CA LYS A 29 22.86 39.49 -15.90
C LYS A 29 23.10 39.43 -17.40
N VAL A 30 23.17 38.22 -17.94
CA VAL A 30 23.25 38.00 -19.38
C VAL A 30 21.93 38.46 -19.99
N HIS A 31 21.94 39.62 -20.64
CA HIS A 31 20.79 40.09 -21.40
C HIS A 31 20.75 39.29 -22.71
N ILE A 32 19.79 38.36 -22.81
CA ILE A 32 19.61 37.55 -24.01
C ILE A 32 19.00 38.46 -25.09
N GLU A 33 19.84 38.99 -25.97
CA GLU A 33 19.45 40.00 -26.96
C GLU A 33 18.54 39.44 -28.06
N SER A 34 18.67 38.15 -28.37
CA SER A 34 17.69 37.41 -29.16
C SER A 34 17.93 35.91 -29.04
N MET A 35 16.86 35.13 -28.95
CA MET A 35 16.91 33.70 -29.15
C MET A 35 16.69 33.42 -30.63
N SER A 36 17.49 32.53 -31.24
CA SER A 36 17.22 32.14 -32.62
C SER A 36 15.81 31.51 -32.70
N PRO A 37 15.06 31.74 -33.79
CA PRO A 37 13.69 31.21 -33.93
C PRO A 37 13.62 29.68 -33.74
N ALA A 38 14.70 28.97 -34.06
CA ALA A 38 14.84 27.54 -33.88
C ALA A 38 14.84 27.13 -32.38
N VAL A 39 15.54 27.85 -31.51
CA VAL A 39 15.63 27.54 -30.07
C VAL A 39 14.31 27.86 -29.38
N VAL A 40 13.61 28.94 -29.78
CA VAL A 40 12.27 29.27 -29.27
C VAL A 40 11.26 28.21 -29.67
N ALA A 41 11.32 27.72 -30.92
CA ALA A 41 10.47 26.64 -31.39
C ALA A 41 10.71 25.33 -30.63
N GLU A 42 11.97 25.02 -30.31
CA GLU A 42 12.33 23.83 -29.54
C GLU A 42 11.87 23.92 -28.08
N LEU A 43 12.05 25.07 -27.43
CA LEU A 43 11.53 25.32 -26.07
C LEU A 43 10.00 25.21 -26.02
N ASN A 44 9.30 25.82 -26.98
CA ASN A 44 7.84 25.71 -27.07
C ASN A 44 7.37 24.25 -27.27
N LYS A 45 8.16 23.43 -27.99
CA LYS A 45 7.88 22.01 -28.19
C LYS A 45 8.07 21.22 -26.90
N LEU A 46 9.14 21.49 -26.16
CA LEU A 46 9.40 20.86 -24.85
C LEU A 46 8.36 21.27 -23.81
N GLU A 47 7.96 22.54 -23.78
CA GLU A 47 6.94 23.04 -22.86
C GLU A 47 5.57 22.40 -23.15
N LYS A 48 5.17 22.33 -24.42
CA LYS A 48 3.94 21.61 -24.82
C LYS A 48 3.98 20.13 -24.46
N ALA A 49 5.12 19.47 -24.64
CA ALA A 49 5.28 18.06 -24.25
C ALA A 49 5.16 17.87 -22.73
N HIS A 50 5.77 18.77 -21.94
CA HIS A 50 5.69 18.73 -20.48
C HIS A 50 4.27 19.02 -19.97
N VAL A 51 3.57 19.98 -20.57
CA VAL A 51 2.17 20.28 -20.26
C VAL A 51 1.28 19.08 -20.59
N ALA A 52 1.44 18.47 -21.78
CA ALA A 52 0.68 17.28 -22.17
C ALA A 52 0.96 16.07 -21.25
N GLU A 53 2.21 15.87 -20.82
CA GLU A 53 2.56 14.84 -19.84
C GLU A 53 1.86 15.09 -18.49
N LYS A 54 1.85 16.35 -18.03
CA LYS A 54 1.20 16.75 -16.78
C LYS A 54 -0.32 16.65 -16.84
N GLU A 55 -0.94 17.02 -17.96
CA GLU A 55 -2.37 16.87 -18.22
C GLU A 55 -2.77 15.39 -18.23
N ALA A 56 -2.00 14.53 -18.92
CA ALA A 56 -2.25 13.08 -18.94
C ALA A 56 -2.09 12.44 -17.54
N LEU A 57 -1.18 12.95 -16.71
CA LEU A 57 -1.04 12.51 -15.33
C LEU A 57 -2.25 12.92 -14.47
N LEU A 58 -2.72 14.15 -14.65
CA LEU A 58 -3.88 14.70 -13.96
C LEU A 58 -5.17 13.96 -14.36
N GLU A 59 -5.36 13.66 -15.63
CA GLU A 59 -6.50 12.84 -16.11
C GLU A 59 -6.47 11.42 -15.54
N LYS A 60 -5.29 10.80 -15.47
CA LYS A 60 -5.12 9.50 -14.78
C LYS A 60 -5.47 9.60 -13.30
N GLU A 61 -5.05 10.66 -12.63
CA GLU A 61 -5.35 10.90 -11.22
C GLU A 61 -6.87 11.10 -11.01
N GLN A 62 -7.51 11.92 -11.85
CA GLN A 62 -8.97 12.13 -11.83
C GLN A 62 -9.76 10.85 -12.13
N ALA A 63 -9.31 10.04 -13.09
CA ALA A 63 -9.91 8.74 -13.39
C ALA A 63 -9.76 7.73 -12.24
N MET A 64 -8.65 7.79 -11.50
CA MET A 64 -8.48 6.97 -10.29
C MET A 64 -9.34 7.45 -9.10
N LEU A 65 -9.63 8.75 -9.01
CA LEU A 65 -10.49 9.32 -7.97
C LEU A 65 -11.99 9.01 -8.21
N GLN A 66 -12.42 8.76 -9.45
CA GLN A 66 -13.83 8.49 -9.79
C GLN A 66 -14.29 7.03 -9.59
N ARG A 67 -13.52 6.17 -8.92
CA ARG A 67 -13.90 4.76 -8.79
C ARG A 67 -15.07 4.59 -7.80
N GLN A 68 -16.25 4.34 -8.35
CA GLN A 68 -17.44 3.85 -7.64
C GLN A 68 -17.08 2.58 -6.85
N VAL A 69 -17.70 2.37 -5.68
CA VAL A 69 -17.44 1.21 -4.80
C VAL A 69 -17.40 -0.07 -5.63
N VAL A 70 -16.21 -0.66 -5.76
CA VAL A 70 -16.05 -1.89 -6.54
C VAL A 70 -16.68 -3.02 -5.74
N GLN A 71 -17.78 -3.58 -6.26
CA GLN A 71 -18.40 -4.76 -5.69
C GLN A 71 -17.59 -6.00 -6.07
N VAL A 72 -17.46 -6.95 -5.15
CA VAL A 72 -16.99 -8.30 -5.50
C VAL A 72 -18.03 -8.94 -6.43
N GLU A 73 -17.57 -9.72 -7.42
CA GLU A 73 -18.47 -10.41 -8.34
C GLU A 73 -19.56 -11.18 -7.57
N SER A 74 -20.82 -10.99 -7.96
CA SER A 74 -21.97 -11.52 -7.24
C SER A 74 -22.12 -13.04 -7.35
N HIS A 75 -21.55 -13.66 -8.38
CA HIS A 75 -21.65 -15.10 -8.66
C HIS A 75 -20.40 -15.85 -8.19
N PRO A 76 -20.51 -17.07 -7.63
CA PRO A 76 -19.35 -17.87 -7.25
C PRO A 76 -18.45 -18.14 -8.46
N ASN A 77 -17.19 -17.69 -8.37
CA ASN A 77 -16.17 -17.89 -9.41
C ASN A 77 -15.06 -18.85 -8.95
N GLY A 78 -15.27 -19.55 -7.83
CA GLY A 78 -14.31 -20.48 -7.22
C GLY A 78 -13.21 -19.80 -6.39
N LEU A 79 -13.19 -18.47 -6.32
CA LEU A 79 -12.26 -17.71 -5.50
C LEU A 79 -12.87 -17.36 -4.13
N ASP A 80 -11.98 -17.20 -3.14
CA ASP A 80 -12.35 -16.68 -1.83
C ASP A 80 -12.80 -15.22 -1.96
N PRO A 81 -14.09 -14.92 -1.74
CA PRO A 81 -14.61 -13.57 -1.94
C PRO A 81 -14.01 -12.55 -0.97
N LEU A 82 -13.49 -13.00 0.18
CA LEU A 82 -12.84 -12.11 1.12
C LEU A 82 -11.46 -11.68 0.61
N SER A 83 -10.68 -12.61 0.09
CA SER A 83 -9.40 -12.32 -0.57
C SER A 83 -9.59 -11.39 -1.77
N GLU A 84 -10.65 -11.59 -2.56
CA GLU A 84 -11.02 -10.69 -3.66
C GLU A 84 -11.38 -9.28 -3.16
N ALA A 85 -12.22 -9.19 -2.12
CA ALA A 85 -12.60 -7.91 -1.50
C ALA A 85 -11.36 -7.13 -1.06
N VAL A 86 -10.43 -7.79 -0.37
CA VAL A 86 -9.21 -7.14 0.13
C VAL A 86 -8.26 -6.77 -1.02
N ALA A 87 -8.16 -7.58 -2.08
CA ALA A 87 -7.40 -7.23 -3.28
C ALA A 87 -7.96 -5.97 -3.96
N GLN A 88 -9.29 -5.89 -4.10
CA GLN A 88 -9.95 -4.69 -4.63
C GLN A 88 -9.68 -3.47 -3.75
N MET A 89 -9.76 -3.61 -2.42
CA MET A 89 -9.46 -2.53 -1.49
C MET A 89 -7.98 -2.09 -1.57
N ALA A 90 -7.04 -3.02 -1.72
CA ALA A 90 -5.63 -2.70 -1.90
C ALA A 90 -5.38 -1.88 -3.17
N VAL A 91 -6.13 -2.14 -4.24
CA VAL A 91 -6.11 -1.32 -5.47
C VAL A 91 -6.68 0.07 -5.22
N GLN A 92 -7.81 0.19 -4.52
CA GLN A 92 -8.40 1.49 -4.16
C GLN A 92 -7.44 2.35 -3.32
N MET A 93 -6.71 1.73 -2.40
CA MET A 93 -5.76 2.42 -1.54
C MET A 93 -4.48 2.87 -2.24
N ASN A 94 -4.16 2.31 -3.42
CA ASN A 94 -2.84 2.45 -4.04
C ASN A 94 -2.43 3.92 -4.26
N VAL A 95 -3.35 4.78 -4.71
CA VAL A 95 -3.07 6.20 -4.96
C VAL A 95 -2.66 6.91 -3.67
N GLY A 96 -3.48 6.84 -2.63
CA GLY A 96 -3.20 7.47 -1.35
C GLY A 96 -1.93 6.93 -0.69
N LEU A 97 -1.69 5.62 -0.79
CA LEU A 97 -0.47 5.00 -0.27
C LEU A 97 0.80 5.44 -1.02
N GLN A 98 0.72 5.61 -2.34
CA GLN A 98 1.84 6.08 -3.15
C GLN A 98 2.15 7.56 -2.90
N GLN A 99 1.13 8.43 -2.91
CA GLN A 99 1.27 9.87 -2.65
C GLN A 99 1.91 10.12 -1.27
N ASN A 100 1.54 9.34 -0.26
CA ASN A 100 2.08 9.45 1.09
C ASN A 100 3.35 8.60 1.33
N ARG A 101 3.92 8.00 0.27
CA ARG A 101 5.19 7.23 0.31
C ARG A 101 5.20 6.12 1.37
N VAL A 102 4.04 5.50 1.62
CA VAL A 102 3.83 4.54 2.72
C VAL A 102 4.77 3.33 2.62
N LYS A 103 5.10 2.86 1.40
CA LYS A 103 6.00 1.71 1.16
C LYS A 103 7.36 1.83 1.85
N ARG A 104 7.86 3.05 2.11
CA ARG A 104 9.20 3.27 2.67
C ARG A 104 9.28 3.05 4.18
N PHE A 105 8.14 2.99 4.87
CA PHE A 105 8.11 2.92 6.32
C PHE A 105 7.32 1.69 6.79
N PRO A 106 7.67 1.14 7.96
CA PRO A 106 6.93 0.05 8.57
C PRO A 106 5.43 0.33 8.74
N VAL A 107 4.60 -0.56 8.21
CA VAL A 107 3.14 -0.57 8.36
C VAL A 107 2.70 -1.81 9.12
N ALA A 108 1.79 -1.68 10.07
CA ALA A 108 1.14 -2.82 10.71
C ALA A 108 -0.33 -2.88 10.33
N VAL A 109 -0.88 -4.09 10.27
CA VAL A 109 -2.31 -4.33 10.07
C VAL A 109 -2.87 -4.80 11.40
N VAL A 110 -3.96 -4.17 11.86
CA VAL A 110 -4.66 -4.62 13.06
C VAL A 110 -5.93 -5.37 12.71
N PRO A 111 -6.39 -6.29 13.57
CA PRO A 111 -7.63 -7.01 13.34
C PRO A 111 -8.81 -6.06 13.17
N PHE A 112 -9.68 -6.41 12.23
CA PHE A 112 -10.85 -5.62 11.93
C PHE A 112 -11.93 -5.85 12.99
N THR A 113 -12.67 -4.81 13.34
CA THR A 113 -13.73 -4.89 14.35
C THR A 113 -15.12 -4.88 13.72
N ASN A 114 -16.07 -5.59 14.31
CA ASN A 114 -17.47 -5.45 13.89
C ASN A 114 -17.97 -4.05 14.25
N LEU A 115 -18.57 -3.33 13.29
CA LEU A 115 -19.06 -1.97 13.49
C LEU A 115 -20.10 -1.87 14.62
N HIS A 116 -20.97 -2.88 14.75
CA HIS A 116 -22.02 -2.95 15.77
C HIS A 116 -21.50 -3.48 17.11
N ASN A 117 -20.39 -4.21 17.13
CA ASN A 117 -19.78 -4.74 18.35
C ASN A 117 -18.25 -4.56 18.32
N GLN A 118 -17.82 -3.34 18.63
CA GLN A 118 -16.41 -2.95 18.61
C GLN A 118 -15.60 -3.51 19.78
N ARG A 119 -16.24 -4.18 20.76
CA ARG A 119 -15.57 -4.65 21.98
C ARG A 119 -14.83 -5.98 21.79
N ARG A 120 -15.14 -6.75 20.73
CA ARG A 120 -14.51 -8.05 20.48
C ARG A 120 -14.08 -8.16 19.01
N VAL A 121 -12.83 -8.56 18.82
CA VAL A 121 -12.35 -9.03 17.52
C VAL A 121 -12.78 -10.49 17.38
N GLY A 122 -13.56 -10.79 16.35
CA GLY A 122 -13.93 -12.15 15.96
C GLY A 122 -12.96 -12.73 14.94
N ARG A 123 -13.06 -14.05 14.66
CA ARG A 123 -12.20 -14.74 13.68
C ARG A 123 -12.30 -14.13 12.28
N PHE A 124 -13.46 -13.59 11.93
CA PHE A 124 -13.65 -12.87 10.68
C PHE A 124 -12.75 -11.63 10.57
N GLY A 125 -12.63 -10.87 11.66
CA GLY A 125 -11.76 -9.69 11.72
C GLY A 125 -10.27 -10.04 11.64
N GLU A 126 -9.88 -11.18 12.20
CA GLU A 126 -8.52 -11.72 12.05
C GLU A 126 -8.26 -12.21 10.62
N ARG A 127 -9.24 -12.86 9.97
CA ARG A 127 -9.10 -13.28 8.56
C ARG A 127 -8.86 -12.08 7.64
N LEU A 128 -9.57 -10.97 7.87
CA LEU A 128 -9.37 -9.71 7.15
C LEU A 128 -7.94 -9.15 7.33
N GLU A 129 -7.43 -9.16 8.56
CA GLU A 129 -6.05 -8.73 8.83
C GLU A 129 -5.04 -9.60 8.08
N GLN A 130 -5.19 -10.92 8.10
CA GLN A 130 -4.28 -11.82 7.38
C GLN A 130 -4.33 -11.60 5.87
N ALA A 131 -5.52 -11.39 5.31
CA ALA A 131 -5.68 -11.05 3.90
C ALA A 131 -5.01 -9.70 3.55
N PHE A 132 -5.11 -8.70 4.43
CA PHE A 132 -4.44 -7.41 4.23
C PHE A 132 -2.92 -7.51 4.34
N ILE A 133 -2.40 -8.30 5.29
CA ILE A 133 -0.96 -8.58 5.38
C ILE A 133 -0.47 -9.18 4.07
N TYR A 134 -1.19 -10.18 3.53
CA TYR A 134 -0.86 -10.80 2.25
C TYR A 134 -0.85 -9.79 1.10
N GLN A 135 -1.93 -9.02 0.91
CA GLN A 135 -2.04 -8.07 -0.21
C GLN A 135 -0.99 -6.96 -0.12
N LEU A 136 -0.74 -6.42 1.07
CA LEU A 136 0.28 -5.39 1.26
C LEU A 136 1.69 -5.94 1.04
N GLN A 137 1.99 -7.14 1.53
CA GLN A 137 3.30 -7.75 1.31
C GLN A 137 3.52 -8.01 -0.19
N GLN A 138 2.51 -8.53 -0.91
CA GLN A 138 2.64 -8.75 -2.35
C GLN A 138 2.78 -7.47 -3.17
N HIS A 139 2.27 -6.35 -2.66
CA HIS A 139 2.46 -5.05 -3.28
C HIS A 139 3.77 -4.36 -2.86
N GLY A 140 4.64 -5.04 -2.09
CA GLY A 140 5.96 -4.57 -1.70
C GLY A 140 5.95 -3.54 -0.57
N TYR A 141 4.93 -3.54 0.28
CA TYR A 141 4.94 -2.72 1.50
C TYR A 141 5.78 -3.38 2.60
N ASN A 142 6.43 -2.55 3.43
CA ASN A 142 7.17 -3.01 4.60
C ASN A 142 6.20 -3.36 5.74
N VAL A 143 5.57 -4.54 5.68
CA VAL A 143 4.58 -4.99 6.66
C VAL A 143 5.28 -5.57 7.89
N VAL A 144 4.93 -5.06 9.07
CA VAL A 144 5.38 -5.58 10.37
C VAL A 144 4.23 -6.34 11.02
N ASP A 145 4.44 -7.63 11.26
CA ASP A 145 3.59 -8.40 12.15
C ASP A 145 3.89 -8.00 13.61
N TYR A 146 3.05 -7.12 14.14
CA TYR A 146 3.20 -6.59 15.49
C TYR A 146 2.96 -7.66 16.57
N ARG A 147 2.31 -8.79 16.25
CA ARG A 147 2.12 -9.92 17.19
C ARG A 147 3.37 -10.78 17.25
N ALA A 148 4.08 -10.91 16.13
CA ALA A 148 5.39 -11.57 16.07
C ALA A 148 6.50 -10.73 16.70
N ALA A 149 6.30 -9.42 16.88
CA ALA A 149 7.29 -8.55 17.51
C ALA A 149 7.55 -8.86 19.00
N GLY A 150 6.81 -9.81 19.58
CA GLY A 150 7.05 -10.41 20.90
C GLY A 150 7.67 -11.82 20.88
N LEU A 151 8.27 -12.28 19.77
CA LEU A 151 8.87 -13.62 19.64
C LEU A 151 9.93 -13.99 20.71
N THR A 152 10.35 -13.05 21.56
CA THR A 152 11.18 -13.31 22.74
C THR A 152 10.39 -13.73 23.98
N THR A 153 9.06 -13.63 23.97
CA THR A 153 8.17 -13.96 25.09
C THR A 153 6.95 -14.74 24.59
N SER A 154 6.66 -15.92 25.16
CA SER A 154 5.55 -16.79 24.76
C SER A 154 4.14 -16.21 25.01
N ALA A 155 4.03 -14.99 25.54
CA ALA A 155 2.77 -14.32 25.84
C ALA A 155 2.39 -13.32 24.74
N LYS A 156 1.27 -13.58 24.06
CA LYS A 156 0.64 -12.61 23.15
C LYS A 156 0.00 -11.50 24.01
N GLU A 157 0.59 -10.31 24.06
CA GLU A 157 -0.10 -9.15 24.67
C GLU A 157 -1.35 -8.81 23.84
N PRO A 158 -2.54 -8.71 24.46
CA PRO A 158 -3.73 -8.22 23.76
C PRO A 158 -3.52 -6.79 23.25
N LEU A 159 -4.00 -6.50 22.04
CA LEU A 159 -4.09 -5.13 21.57
C LEU A 159 -5.13 -4.38 22.41
N SER A 160 -4.68 -3.52 23.31
CA SER A 160 -5.51 -2.46 23.88
C SER A 160 -5.37 -1.17 23.06
N LYS A 161 -6.37 -0.29 23.10
CA LYS A 161 -6.29 1.07 22.55
C LYS A 161 -5.07 1.84 23.09
N GLN A 162 -4.64 1.56 24.34
CA GLN A 162 -3.42 2.15 24.91
C GLN A 162 -2.12 1.63 24.24
N ASN A 163 -2.13 0.41 23.68
CA ASN A 163 -0.95 -0.18 23.05
C ASN A 163 -0.72 0.33 21.62
N LEU A 164 -1.73 0.92 20.97
CA LEU A 164 -1.59 1.46 19.61
C LEU A 164 -0.59 2.62 19.55
N SER A 165 -0.56 3.49 20.56
CA SER A 165 0.46 4.55 20.67
C SER A 165 1.85 3.99 20.97
N ALA A 166 1.93 2.85 21.65
CA ALA A 166 3.19 2.15 21.95
C ALA A 166 3.79 1.45 20.72
N LEU A 167 2.97 1.03 19.74
CA LEU A 167 3.44 0.39 18.51
C LEU A 167 4.48 1.23 17.76
N ARG A 168 4.26 2.55 17.66
CA ARG A 168 5.20 3.47 17.00
C ARG A 168 6.54 3.53 17.73
N VAL A 169 6.51 3.71 19.05
CA VAL A 169 7.72 3.91 19.85
C VAL A 169 8.55 2.62 19.92
N ARG A 170 7.88 1.49 20.15
CA ARG A 170 8.52 0.18 20.40
C ARG A 170 8.97 -0.50 19.11
N TYR A 171 8.15 -0.47 18.05
CA TYR A 171 8.39 -1.25 16.83
C TYR A 171 8.62 -0.39 15.59
N LYS A 172 8.74 0.93 15.76
CA LYS A 172 8.91 1.90 14.66
C LYS A 172 7.83 1.77 13.58
N ILE A 173 6.60 1.45 13.98
CA ILE A 173 5.44 1.38 13.10
C ILE A 173 4.89 2.80 12.85
N TYR A 174 5.03 3.29 11.62
CA TYR A 174 4.61 4.66 11.24
C TYR A 174 3.19 4.69 10.70
N PHE A 175 2.73 3.59 10.11
CA PHE A 175 1.41 3.50 9.51
C PHE A 175 0.63 2.32 10.08
N LEU A 176 -0.67 2.49 10.21
CA LEU A 176 -1.58 1.48 10.71
C LEU A 176 -2.70 1.26 9.71
N VAL A 177 -2.88 0.01 9.25
CA VAL A 177 -4.08 -0.40 8.53
C VAL A 177 -5.09 -0.91 9.55
N THR A 178 -6.26 -0.29 9.60
CA THR A 178 -7.36 -0.67 10.48
C THR A 178 -8.67 -0.57 9.74
N GLY A 179 -9.71 -1.23 10.25
CA GLY A 179 -10.99 -1.22 9.59
C GLY A 179 -12.12 -1.84 10.39
N THR A 180 -13.31 -1.72 9.82
CA THR A 180 -14.55 -2.23 10.38
C THR A 180 -15.31 -3.01 9.34
N TYR A 181 -16.06 -4.03 9.75
CA TYR A 181 -17.02 -4.70 8.90
C TYR A 181 -18.42 -4.65 9.51
N ALA A 182 -19.44 -4.62 8.67
CA ALA A 182 -20.84 -4.61 9.06
C ALA A 182 -21.63 -5.55 8.16
N GLN A 183 -22.45 -6.40 8.77
CA GLN A 183 -23.40 -7.24 8.06
C GLN A 183 -24.66 -6.41 7.75
N HIS A 184 -25.09 -6.46 6.49
CA HIS A 184 -26.34 -5.92 5.98
C HIS A 184 -27.21 -7.05 5.40
N SER A 185 -28.42 -6.70 4.95
CA SER A 185 -29.40 -7.67 4.42
C SER A 185 -28.96 -8.30 3.10
N ASP A 186 -28.17 -7.60 2.30
CA ASP A 186 -27.71 -7.97 0.97
C ASP A 186 -26.27 -8.53 0.95
N GLY A 187 -25.52 -8.31 2.02
CA GLY A 187 -24.14 -8.74 2.11
C GLY A 187 -23.41 -8.15 3.30
N MET A 188 -22.10 -8.10 3.19
CA MET A 188 -21.22 -7.53 4.19
C MET A 188 -20.40 -6.41 3.58
N VAL A 189 -20.39 -5.27 4.26
CA VAL A 189 -19.57 -4.12 3.88
C VAL A 189 -18.32 -4.12 4.75
N ILE A 190 -17.16 -4.05 4.09
CA ILE A 190 -15.85 -3.99 4.72
C ILE A 190 -15.25 -2.62 4.42
N ASN A 191 -14.82 -1.94 5.47
CA ASN A 191 -14.18 -0.64 5.42
C ASN A 191 -12.78 -0.75 5.98
N ALA A 192 -11.79 -0.21 5.28
CA ALA A 192 -10.42 -0.09 5.78
C ALA A 192 -9.85 1.29 5.52
N ARG A 193 -8.89 1.67 6.36
CA ARG A 193 -8.16 2.92 6.27
C ARG A 193 -6.72 2.72 6.72
N VAL A 194 -5.82 3.47 6.10
CA VAL A 194 -4.42 3.59 6.52
C VAL A 194 -4.24 4.92 7.22
N ILE A 195 -3.72 4.88 8.45
CA ILE A 195 -3.58 6.04 9.33
C ILE A 195 -2.11 6.27 9.63
N ASP A 196 -1.67 7.52 9.59
CA ASP A 196 -0.38 7.95 10.15
C ASP A 196 -0.42 7.91 11.68
N THR A 197 0.47 7.13 12.31
CA THR A 197 0.46 6.97 13.78
C THR A 197 0.90 8.23 14.54
N THR A 198 1.50 9.19 13.84
CA THR A 198 1.93 10.50 14.36
C THR A 198 0.84 11.54 14.20
N THR A 199 0.39 11.79 12.96
CA THR A 199 -0.55 12.89 12.64
C THR A 199 -2.01 12.47 12.78
N ARG A 200 -2.28 11.17 12.87
CA ARG A 200 -3.63 10.56 12.86
C ARG A 200 -4.42 10.84 11.58
N GLN A 201 -3.75 11.33 10.53
CA GLN A 201 -4.38 11.56 9.24
C GLN A 201 -4.67 10.23 8.55
N VAL A 202 -5.82 10.18 7.86
CA VAL A 202 -6.17 9.06 6.99
C VAL A 202 -5.49 9.29 5.64
N LEU A 203 -4.59 8.38 5.26
CA LEU A 203 -3.77 8.50 4.06
C LEU A 203 -4.37 7.79 2.85
N ALA A 204 -5.10 6.71 3.11
CA ALA A 204 -5.76 5.91 2.09
C ALA A 204 -6.96 5.18 2.69
N THR A 205 -7.97 4.93 1.87
CA THR A 205 -9.18 4.18 2.25
C THR A 205 -9.51 3.15 1.20
N GLY A 206 -10.17 2.08 1.62
CA GLY A 206 -10.74 1.09 0.73
C GLY A 206 -12.05 0.60 1.31
N GLN A 207 -13.04 0.41 0.45
CA GLN A 207 -14.32 -0.18 0.80
C GLN A 207 -14.66 -1.27 -0.20
N SER A 208 -15.16 -2.40 0.29
CA SER A 208 -15.69 -3.45 -0.57
C SER A 208 -16.98 -4.02 0.02
N HIS A 209 -17.79 -4.59 -0.86
CA HIS A 209 -19.03 -5.26 -0.51
C HIS A 209 -18.97 -6.69 -1.03
N VAL A 210 -19.26 -7.64 -0.13
CA VAL A 210 -19.36 -9.06 -0.45
C VAL A 210 -20.81 -9.50 -0.28
N ALA A 211 -21.45 -9.88 -1.38
CA ALA A 211 -22.84 -10.33 -1.37
C ALA A 211 -23.01 -11.60 -0.52
N ASN A 212 -24.17 -11.75 0.13
CA ASN A 212 -24.49 -12.94 0.93
C ASN A 212 -24.38 -14.25 0.15
N ALA A 213 -24.67 -14.23 -1.15
CA ALA A 213 -24.53 -15.39 -2.04
C ALA A 213 -23.08 -15.89 -2.19
N ARG A 214 -22.11 -15.02 -1.93
CA ARG A 214 -20.67 -15.34 -2.01
C ARG A 214 -20.10 -15.76 -0.65
N LEU A 215 -20.63 -15.24 0.45
CA LEU A 215 -20.17 -15.59 1.79
C LEU A 215 -20.48 -17.08 2.05
N GLU A 216 -19.51 -17.84 2.57
CA GLU A 216 -19.71 -19.24 2.97
C GLU A 216 -20.99 -19.35 3.82
N GLY A 217 -21.89 -20.33 3.59
CA GLY A 217 -23.08 -20.52 4.45
C GLY A 217 -24.42 -19.92 3.99
N GLY A 218 -24.67 -19.76 2.69
CA GLY A 218 -25.98 -19.37 2.12
C GLY A 218 -27.14 -20.36 2.30
N ILE A 219 -27.28 -20.97 3.48
CA ILE A 219 -28.44 -21.80 3.87
C ILE A 219 -29.41 -20.90 4.64
N PRO A 220 -30.71 -20.87 4.32
CA PRO A 220 -31.69 -20.10 5.08
C PRO A 220 -31.62 -20.44 6.58
N GLY A 221 -31.44 -19.42 7.44
CA GLY A 221 -31.32 -19.59 8.90
C GLY A 221 -29.90 -19.83 9.43
N TYR A 222 -28.88 -19.87 8.57
CA TYR A 222 -27.47 -19.99 8.95
C TYR A 222 -26.74 -18.65 8.84
N ASN A 223 -26.16 -18.17 9.94
CA ASN A 223 -25.27 -17.01 9.92
C ASN A 223 -23.80 -17.49 9.96
N PRO A 224 -23.06 -17.39 8.86
CA PRO A 224 -21.68 -17.86 8.81
C PRO A 224 -20.71 -17.07 9.67
N LEU A 225 -21.00 -15.79 9.94
CA LEU A 225 -20.19 -14.99 10.85
C LEU A 225 -20.33 -15.51 12.29
N ASP A 226 -21.55 -15.87 12.70
CA ASP A 226 -21.79 -16.46 14.01
C ASP A 226 -21.18 -17.87 14.11
N ALA A 227 -21.26 -18.66 13.03
CA ALA A 227 -20.66 -19.98 12.98
C ALA A 227 -19.14 -19.95 13.08
N LEU A 228 -18.49 -19.06 12.30
CA LEU A 228 -17.05 -18.85 12.33
C LEU A 228 -16.61 -18.32 13.70
N ASN A 229 -17.34 -17.38 14.30
CA ASN A 229 -17.04 -16.87 15.63
C ASN A 229 -17.21 -17.92 16.74
N LYS A 230 -18.13 -18.87 16.56
CA LYS A 230 -18.32 -20.03 17.44
C LYS A 230 -17.32 -21.16 17.19
N GLY A 231 -16.44 -21.03 16.20
CA GLY A 231 -15.46 -22.05 15.85
C GLY A 231 -16.05 -23.29 15.18
N MET A 232 -17.26 -23.19 14.61
CA MET A 232 -17.85 -24.27 13.82
C MET A 232 -17.13 -24.35 12.47
N ILE A 233 -16.64 -25.55 12.12
CA ILE A 233 -16.04 -25.83 10.82
C ILE A 233 -17.18 -26.08 9.83
N ILE A 234 -17.17 -25.35 8.71
CA ILE A 234 -18.06 -25.66 7.58
C ILE A 234 -17.40 -26.80 6.81
N GLU A 235 -17.86 -28.03 7.06
CA GLU A 235 -17.58 -29.12 6.14
C GLU A 235 -18.41 -28.87 4.88
N ASN A 236 -17.74 -28.49 3.78
CA ASN A 236 -18.33 -28.65 2.47
C ASN A 236 -18.66 -30.13 2.31
N ARG A 237 -19.93 -30.52 2.52
CA ARG A 237 -20.44 -31.84 2.14
C ARG A 237 -20.43 -31.96 0.62
N GLY A 238 -19.25 -32.05 0.03
CA GLY A 238 -19.01 -33.00 -1.04
C GLY A 238 -18.99 -34.38 -0.41
N GLY A 239 -20.17 -34.89 -0.05
CA GLY A 239 -20.30 -36.31 0.27
C GLY A 239 -19.88 -37.15 -0.92
N PRO A 240 -19.53 -38.44 -0.74
CA PRO A 240 -19.14 -39.30 -1.85
C PRO A 240 -20.24 -39.24 -2.91
N VAL A 241 -19.88 -38.90 -4.15
CA VAL A 241 -20.74 -39.16 -5.32
C VAL A 241 -20.82 -40.67 -5.50
N GLY A 242 -21.77 -41.27 -4.79
CA GLY A 242 -22.10 -42.68 -4.87
C GLY A 242 -23.24 -42.90 -5.86
N LYS A 243 -22.86 -43.09 -7.12
CA LYS A 243 -23.33 -44.07 -8.13
C LYS A 243 -23.13 -43.53 -9.54
#